data_AF-A0A820VYG7-F1
#
_entry.id   AF-A0A820VYG7-F1
#
_cell.length_a   1.000
_cell.length_b   1.000
_cell.length_c   1.000
_cell.angle_alpha   90.00
_cell.angle_beta   90.00
_cell.angle_gamma   90.00
#
_symmetry.space_group_name_H-M   'P 1'
#
loop_
_entity.id
_entity.type
_entity.pdbx_description
1 polymer ?
#
loop_
_entity_poly.entity_id
_entity_poly.type
_entity_poly.pdbx_seq_one_letter_code
_entity_poly.pdbx_strand_id
1 'polypeptide(L)'
;MDAEQSFTATVNLEADYKVLYDQAGLMIRNDAYNWLKCGTEYVDGRYHASVVVTVNGWSDWSLVPLEKPPSPFRLRVKREREAIHVEYGEGENGPFKIMRLAYLPLVKKTRTIMVGIMCASPNEESDGFDVIFDQLNITKHS
;
A
#
# COMPACT_ATOMS: atom_id res chain seq x y z
N MET A 1 -10.75 12.17 2.89
CA MET A 1 -9.99 13.09 3.77
C MET A 1 -9.73 14.37 2.99
N ASP A 2 -9.54 15.53 3.62
CA ASP A 2 -9.08 16.74 2.89
C ASP A 2 -7.74 16.45 2.20
N ALA A 3 -7.50 17.03 1.03
CA ALA A 3 -6.33 16.72 0.22
C ALA A 3 -5.00 17.21 0.82
N GLU A 4 -5.02 18.29 1.62
CA GLU A 4 -3.83 18.83 2.27
C GLU A 4 -3.57 18.20 3.65
N GLN A 5 -4.52 17.41 4.15
CA GLN A 5 -4.45 16.78 5.45
C GLN A 5 -3.30 15.75 5.54
N SER A 6 -2.36 16.00 6.44
CA SER A 6 -1.37 15.01 6.85
C SER A 6 -2.02 13.93 7.72
N PHE A 7 -1.56 12.68 7.58
CA PHE A 7 -2.12 11.55 8.33
C PHE A 7 -1.13 10.39 8.45
N THR A 8 -1.44 9.45 9.34
CA THR A 8 -0.85 8.11 9.37
C THR A 8 -1.94 7.07 9.25
N ALA A 9 -1.80 6.16 8.29
CA ALA A 9 -2.64 4.98 8.11
C ALA A 9 -1.83 3.73 8.47
N THR A 10 -2.42 2.84 9.26
CA THR A 10 -1.85 1.54 9.61
C THR A 10 -2.87 0.45 9.36
N VAL A 11 -2.41 -0.73 8.97
CA VAL A 11 -3.25 -1.92 8.84
C VAL A 11 -2.39 -3.17 8.98
N ASN A 12 -2.94 -4.23 9.54
CA ASN A 12 -2.35 -5.55 9.46
C ASN A 12 -3.10 -6.33 8.37
N LEU A 13 -2.36 -7.12 7.59
CA LEU A 13 -2.96 -7.96 6.58
C LEU A 13 -2.36 -9.36 6.58
N GLU A 14 -3.22 -10.31 6.27
CA GLU A 14 -2.89 -11.70 5.98
C GLU A 14 -3.59 -12.09 4.70
N ALA A 15 -2.92 -12.83 3.84
CA ALA A 15 -3.45 -13.16 2.53
C ALA A 15 -2.96 -14.52 2.07
N ASP A 16 -3.89 -15.27 1.47
CA ASP A 16 -3.64 -16.59 0.89
C ASP A 16 -3.36 -16.44 -0.62
N TYR A 17 -2.17 -15.94 -0.97
CA TYR A 17 -1.80 -15.68 -2.36
C TYR A 17 -1.81 -16.97 -3.19
N LYS A 18 -2.51 -16.97 -4.32
CA LYS A 18 -2.68 -18.16 -5.16
C LYS A 18 -1.94 -18.05 -6.47
N VAL A 19 -1.91 -16.85 -7.07
CA VAL A 19 -1.39 -16.65 -8.42
C VAL A 19 -0.50 -15.41 -8.54
N LEU A 20 0.23 -15.34 -9.66
CA LEU A 20 1.06 -14.20 -10.03
C LEU A 20 0.24 -12.90 -9.99
N TYR A 21 0.80 -11.89 -9.32
CA TYR A 21 0.27 -10.53 -9.15
C TYR A 21 -0.93 -10.38 -8.21
N ASP A 22 -1.25 -11.38 -7.39
CA ASP A 22 -2.12 -11.15 -6.23
C ASP A 22 -1.53 -10.08 -5.32
N GLN A 23 -2.32 -9.04 -5.01
CA GLN A 23 -1.89 -7.82 -4.33
C GLN A 23 -2.86 -7.45 -3.21
N ALA A 24 -2.33 -7.17 -2.02
CA ALA A 24 -3.12 -6.72 -0.88
C ALA A 24 -2.39 -5.62 -0.11
N GLY A 25 -3.11 -4.60 0.37
CA GLY A 25 -2.49 -3.53 1.15
C GLY A 25 -3.33 -2.27 1.30
N LEU A 26 -2.66 -1.12 1.25
CA LEU A 26 -3.26 0.21 1.33
C LEU A 26 -3.13 0.95 0.00
N MET A 27 -4.08 1.84 -0.25
CA MET A 27 -4.03 2.80 -1.35
C MET A 27 -4.28 4.22 -0.83
N ILE A 28 -3.52 5.18 -1.36
CA ILE A 28 -3.83 6.62 -1.34
C ILE A 28 -4.20 7.01 -2.76
N ARG A 29 -5.39 7.59 -2.97
CA ARG A 29 -5.89 7.95 -4.30
C ARG A 29 -6.37 9.39 -4.32
N ASN A 30 -5.70 10.22 -5.12
CA ASN A 30 -6.14 11.56 -5.44
C ASN A 30 -7.13 11.51 -6.63
N ASP A 31 -6.75 10.80 -7.69
CA ASP A 31 -7.55 10.57 -8.90
C ASP A 31 -7.06 9.31 -9.66
N ALA A 32 -7.47 9.12 -10.92
CA ALA A 32 -7.08 7.98 -11.74
C ALA A 32 -5.60 7.99 -12.19
N TYR A 33 -4.95 9.14 -12.18
CA TYR A 33 -3.60 9.38 -12.68
C TYR A 33 -2.60 9.71 -11.56
N ASN A 34 -3.09 9.93 -10.34
CA ASN A 34 -2.31 10.32 -9.17
C ASN A 34 -2.74 9.46 -7.97
N TRP A 35 -2.01 8.39 -7.72
CA TRP A 35 -2.28 7.43 -6.65
C TRP A 35 -1.03 6.68 -6.24
N LEU A 36 -1.06 6.11 -5.04
CA LEU A 36 -0.04 5.21 -4.52
C LEU A 36 -0.75 3.97 -3.99
N LYS A 37 -0.25 2.78 -4.35
CA LYS A 37 -0.59 1.54 -3.65
C LYS A 37 0.64 0.96 -3.00
N CYS A 38 0.47 0.35 -1.85
CA CYS A 38 1.54 -0.35 -1.15
C CYS A 38 1.00 -1.55 -0.39
N GLY A 39 1.82 -2.57 -0.26
CA GLY A 39 1.47 -3.77 0.47
C GLY A 39 2.32 -4.93 0.06
N THR A 40 1.68 -6.07 -0.09
CA THR A 40 2.30 -7.34 -0.48
C THR A 40 1.86 -7.71 -1.88
N GLU A 41 2.78 -8.33 -2.61
CA GLU A 41 2.56 -8.74 -3.99
C GLU A 41 3.29 -10.07 -4.25
N TYR A 42 2.61 -11.00 -4.94
CA TYR A 42 3.20 -12.27 -5.34
C TYR A 42 3.80 -12.16 -6.75
N VAL A 43 5.13 -12.24 -6.86
CA VAL A 43 5.85 -12.09 -8.14
C VAL A 43 6.85 -13.23 -8.27
N ASP A 44 6.81 -13.95 -9.39
CA ASP A 44 7.77 -15.00 -9.76
C ASP A 44 8.04 -16.02 -8.64
N GLY A 45 6.98 -16.49 -7.97
CA GLY A 45 7.07 -17.49 -6.91
C GLY A 45 7.51 -16.93 -5.54
N ARG A 46 7.66 -15.61 -5.41
CA ARG A 46 8.13 -14.95 -4.18
C ARG A 46 7.19 -13.86 -3.71
N TYR A 47 7.10 -13.72 -2.39
CA TYR A 47 6.40 -12.63 -1.74
C TYR A 47 7.28 -11.38 -1.74
N HIS A 48 6.68 -10.25 -2.07
CA HIS A 48 7.36 -8.97 -2.03
C HIS A 48 6.55 -7.98 -1.23
N ALA A 49 7.25 -7.13 -0.48
CA ALA A 49 6.70 -5.86 -0.08
C ALA A 49 6.83 -4.91 -1.29
N SER A 50 5.70 -4.40 -1.78
CA SER A 50 5.56 -3.67 -3.04
C SER A 50 5.02 -2.26 -2.80
N VAL A 51 5.55 -1.28 -3.54
CA VAL A 51 4.97 0.08 -3.64
C VAL A 51 4.94 0.49 -5.11
N VAL A 52 3.77 0.92 -5.58
CA VAL A 52 3.64 1.60 -6.87
C VAL A 52 3.14 3.02 -6.63
N VAL A 53 3.90 3.99 -7.15
CA VAL A 53 3.54 5.40 -7.12
C VAL A 53 3.24 5.84 -8.55
N THR A 54 2.03 6.35 -8.77
CA THR A 54 1.59 6.83 -10.08
C THR A 54 1.39 8.33 -10.02
N VAL A 55 2.11 9.06 -10.86
CA VAL A 55 2.04 10.53 -10.97
C VAL A 55 1.84 10.90 -12.43
N ASN A 56 0.79 11.67 -12.72
CA ASN A 56 0.42 12.05 -14.09
C ASN A 56 0.31 10.85 -15.06
N GLY A 57 -0.14 9.70 -14.56
CA GLY A 57 -0.29 8.47 -15.34
C GLY A 57 0.98 7.64 -15.51
N TRP A 58 2.11 8.05 -14.95
CA TRP A 58 3.36 7.29 -14.98
C TRP A 58 3.57 6.57 -13.66
N SER A 59 3.71 5.24 -13.71
CA SER A 59 3.90 4.39 -12.53
C SER A 59 5.38 4.05 -12.31
N ASP A 60 5.86 4.27 -11.09
CA ASP A 60 7.16 3.84 -10.58
C ASP A 60 6.94 2.75 -9.54
N TRP A 61 7.57 1.59 -9.74
CA TRP A 61 7.38 0.39 -8.94
C TRP A 61 8.66 -0.01 -8.22
N SER A 62 8.56 -0.27 -6.92
CA SER A 62 9.65 -0.82 -6.10
C SER A 62 9.21 -2.10 -5.39
N LEU A 63 10.14 -3.05 -5.32
CA LEU A 63 9.97 -4.35 -4.69
C LEU A 63 11.05 -4.60 -3.65
N VAL A 64 10.64 -5.14 -2.50
CA VAL A 64 11.55 -5.69 -1.50
C VAL A 64 11.20 -7.17 -1.32
N PRO A 65 12.12 -8.11 -1.60
CA PRO A 65 11.83 -9.53 -1.45
C PRO A 65 11.63 -9.90 0.01
N LEU A 66 10.68 -10.80 0.26
CA LEU A 66 10.39 -11.36 1.57
C LEU A 66 10.76 -12.86 1.56
N GLU A 67 11.39 -13.35 2.63
CA GLU A 67 11.83 -14.74 2.70
C GLU A 67 10.64 -15.73 2.81
N LYS A 68 9.55 -15.29 3.43
CA LYS A 68 8.34 -16.07 3.68
C LYS A 68 7.14 -15.13 3.69
N PRO A 69 5.90 -15.64 3.50
CA PRO A 69 4.72 -14.82 3.65
C PRO A 69 4.62 -14.31 5.11
N PRO A 70 4.61 -12.99 5.32
CA PRO A 70 4.49 -12.42 6.66
C PRO A 70 3.05 -12.56 7.19
N SER A 71 2.91 -12.96 8.46
CA SER A 71 1.65 -13.07 9.19
C SER A 71 1.83 -12.58 10.64
N PRO A 72 1.19 -11.45 11.02
CA PRO A 72 0.64 -10.45 10.10
C PRO A 72 1.75 -9.72 9.31
N PHE A 73 1.42 -9.25 8.12
CA PHE A 73 2.17 -8.17 7.48
C PHE A 73 1.58 -6.83 7.93
N ARG A 74 2.41 -5.96 8.50
CA ARG A 74 1.95 -4.68 9.05
C ARG A 74 2.40 -3.55 8.17
N LEU A 75 1.45 -2.76 7.69
CA LEU A 75 1.72 -1.57 6.89
C LEU A 75 1.58 -0.31 7.72
N ARG A 76 2.47 0.65 7.48
CA ARG A 76 2.35 2.02 7.96
C ARG A 76 2.66 3.00 6.85
N VAL A 77 1.68 3.84 6.54
CA VAL A 77 1.81 4.91 5.55
C VAL A 77 1.65 6.25 6.25
N LYS A 78 2.66 7.10 6.16
CA LYS A 78 2.60 8.47 6.67
C LYS A 78 2.59 9.43 5.50
N ARG A 79 1.60 10.32 5.47
CA ARG A 79 1.54 11.44 4.54
C ARG A 79 1.84 12.71 5.29
N GLU A 80 2.87 13.41 4.84
CA GLU A 80 3.25 14.75 5.28
C GLU A 80 3.24 15.66 4.05
N ARG A 81 2.10 16.36 3.83
CA ARG A 81 1.82 17.08 2.58
C ARG A 81 1.95 16.16 1.35
N GLU A 82 2.87 16.44 0.43
CA GLU A 82 3.16 15.63 -0.77
C GLU A 82 4.15 14.48 -0.53
N ALA A 83 4.78 14.41 0.65
CA ALA A 83 5.70 13.33 0.98
C ALA A 83 4.93 12.14 1.55
N ILE A 84 5.16 10.95 0.98
CA ILE A 84 4.62 9.68 1.47
C ILE A 84 5.76 8.77 1.93
N HIS A 85 5.72 8.40 3.22
CA HIS A 85 6.59 7.38 3.80
C HIS A 85 5.81 6.09 3.88
N VAL A 86 6.34 5.04 3.25
CA VAL A 86 5.78 3.68 3.31
C VAL A 86 6.75 2.80 4.08
N GLU A 87 6.24 2.18 5.13
CA GLU A 87 6.97 1.30 6.03
C GLU A 87 6.22 -0.01 6.21
N TYR A 88 6.94 -1.09 6.47
CA TYR A 88 6.36 -2.40 6.79
C TYR A 88 7.04 -3.06 7.98
N GLY A 89 6.29 -3.91 8.69
CA GLY A 89 6.80 -4.81 9.72
C GLY A 89 6.35 -6.24 9.44
N GLU A 90 7.20 -7.20 9.78
CA GLU A 90 6.93 -8.64 9.61
C GLU A 90 6.61 -9.28 10.96
N GLY A 91 5.47 -9.97 11.05
CA GLY A 91 4.97 -10.55 12.31
C GLY A 91 4.54 -9.50 13.33
N GLU A 92 3.96 -9.93 14.44
CA GLU A 92 3.37 -9.06 15.48
C GLU A 92 4.33 -7.99 16.03
N ASN A 93 5.60 -8.37 16.25
CA ASN A 93 6.57 -7.54 16.97
C ASN A 93 7.80 -7.14 16.14
N GLY A 94 7.81 -7.42 14.83
CA GLY A 94 8.91 -7.02 13.96
C GLY A 94 9.14 -5.50 13.93
N PRO A 95 10.38 -5.02 13.76
CA PRO A 95 10.63 -3.61 13.57
C PRO A 95 10.05 -3.13 12.24
N PHE A 96 9.57 -1.88 12.21
CA PHE A 96 9.21 -1.25 10.93
C PHE A 96 10.47 -0.90 10.13
N LYS A 97 10.47 -1.27 8.86
CA LYS A 97 11.50 -0.95 7.87
C LYS A 97 10.90 -0.05 6.80
N ILE A 98 11.68 0.92 6.31
CA ILE A 98 11.24 1.79 5.20
C ILE A 98 11.25 0.99 3.89
N MET A 99 10.14 1.04 3.15
CA MET A 99 10.03 0.54 1.78
C MET A 99 10.32 1.64 0.77
N ARG A 100 9.69 2.81 0.98
CA ARG A 100 9.70 3.90 0.02
C ARG A 100 9.49 5.23 0.74
N LEU A 101 10.27 6.23 0.32
CA LEU A 101 9.93 7.64 0.48
C LEU A 101 9.60 8.17 -0.92
N ALA A 102 8.42 8.74 -1.11
CA ALA A 102 7.94 9.14 -2.43
C ALA A 102 7.23 10.49 -2.42
N TYR A 103 7.23 11.12 -3.59
CA TYR A 103 6.42 12.30 -3.89
C TYR A 103 5.07 11.88 -4.50
N LEU A 104 3.97 12.36 -3.93
CA LEU A 104 2.63 12.26 -4.48
C LEU A 104 1.98 13.66 -4.48
N PRO A 105 1.75 14.28 -5.65
CA PRO A 105 1.37 15.68 -5.73
C PRO A 105 -0.02 15.97 -5.15
N LEU A 106 -0.22 17.21 -4.68
CA LEU A 106 -1.54 17.80 -4.56
C LEU A 106 -2.09 18.10 -5.96
N VAL A 107 -3.32 17.65 -6.23
CA VAL A 107 -3.99 17.90 -7.50
C VAL A 107 -4.94 19.08 -7.32
N LYS A 108 -4.72 20.18 -8.07
CA LYS A 108 -5.41 21.48 -7.86
C LYS A 108 -6.95 21.41 -7.76
N LYS A 109 -7.59 20.48 -8.46
CA LYS A 109 -9.06 20.32 -8.46
C LYS A 109 -9.55 19.29 -7.44
N THR A 110 -8.64 18.54 -6.82
CA THR A 110 -8.95 17.49 -5.85
C THR A 110 -8.98 18.09 -4.46
N ARG A 111 -10.19 18.25 -3.91
CA ARG A 111 -10.38 18.73 -2.54
C ARG A 111 -10.28 17.62 -1.50
N THR A 112 -10.51 16.38 -1.92
CA THR A 112 -10.50 15.22 -1.02
C THR A 112 -9.76 14.06 -1.63
N ILE A 113 -9.01 13.36 -0.80
CA ILE A 113 -8.28 12.14 -1.15
C ILE A 113 -8.94 10.94 -0.47
N MET A 114 -8.80 9.77 -1.09
CA MET A 114 -9.18 8.50 -0.50
C MET A 114 -7.95 7.80 0.06
N VAL A 115 -8.10 7.22 1.24
CA VAL A 115 -7.11 6.33 1.85
C VAL A 115 -7.87 5.14 2.43
N GLY A 116 -7.39 3.93 2.16
CA GLY A 116 -8.04 2.72 2.62
C GLY A 116 -7.36 1.46 2.13
N ILE A 117 -7.95 0.32 2.47
CA ILE A 117 -7.51 -0.99 2.01
C ILE A 117 -7.67 -1.15 0.50
N MET A 118 -6.82 -1.97 -0.10
CA MET A 118 -6.82 -2.30 -1.52
C MET A 118 -6.48 -3.78 -1.69
N CYS A 119 -7.19 -4.44 -2.61
CA CYS A 119 -6.90 -5.78 -3.07
C CYS A 119 -7.07 -5.83 -4.59
N ALA A 120 -6.21 -6.57 -5.28
CA ALA A 120 -6.32 -6.83 -6.71
C ALA A 120 -5.77 -8.23 -7.05
N SER A 121 -6.46 -8.94 -7.96
CA SER A 121 -6.01 -10.19 -8.55
C SER A 121 -6.14 -10.06 -10.07
N PRO A 122 -5.10 -9.53 -10.75
CA PRO A 122 -5.20 -9.11 -12.14
C PRO A 122 -4.95 -10.25 -13.14
N ASN A 123 -4.49 -11.41 -12.68
CA ASN A 123 -4.26 -12.56 -13.57
C ASN A 123 -5.60 -13.17 -13.98
N GLU A 124 -5.81 -13.35 -15.29
CA GLU A 124 -7.05 -13.90 -15.87
C GLU A 124 -7.29 -15.36 -15.47
N GLU A 125 -6.23 -16.09 -15.07
CA GLU A 125 -6.32 -17.47 -14.58
C GLU A 125 -6.68 -17.56 -13.08
N SER A 126 -6.88 -16.42 -12.42
CA SER A 126 -7.23 -16.35 -11.00
C SER A 126 -8.73 -16.45 -10.75
N ASP A 127 -9.13 -17.31 -9.80
CA ASP A 127 -10.46 -17.26 -9.18
C ASP A 127 -10.53 -16.25 -8.01
N GLY A 128 -9.46 -15.48 -7.81
CA GLY A 128 -9.28 -14.57 -6.68
C GLY A 128 -8.67 -15.24 -5.45
N PHE A 129 -8.40 -14.43 -4.42
CA PHE A 129 -7.76 -14.86 -3.19
C PHE A 129 -8.36 -14.15 -1.98
N ASP A 130 -8.26 -14.79 -0.82
CA ASP A 130 -8.77 -14.25 0.43
C ASP A 130 -7.72 -13.38 1.11
N VAL A 131 -8.18 -12.24 1.62
CA VAL A 131 -7.37 -11.28 2.38
C VAL A 131 -8.12 -10.88 3.63
N ILE A 132 -7.46 -11.01 4.78
CA ILE A 132 -7.93 -10.49 6.05
C ILE A 132 -7.19 -9.18 6.29
N PHE A 133 -7.96 -8.11 6.53
CA PHE A 133 -7.44 -6.85 7.02
C PHE A 133 -7.93 -6.65 8.45
N ASP A 134 -7.01 -6.42 9.39
CA ASP A 134 -7.34 -6.09 10.76
C ASP A 134 -6.61 -4.82 11.23
N GLN A 135 -7.08 -4.27 12.35
CA GLN A 135 -6.49 -3.09 13.00
C GLN A 135 -6.26 -1.89 12.06
N LEU A 136 -7.13 -1.71 11.05
CA LEU A 136 -7.11 -0.52 10.22
C LEU A 136 -7.34 0.71 11.09
N ASN A 137 -6.35 1.60 11.12
CA ASN A 137 -6.44 2.87 11.82
C ASN A 137 -5.91 4.01 10.95
N ILE A 138 -6.62 5.13 10.95
CA ILE A 138 -6.23 6.33 10.20
C ILE A 138 -6.29 7.53 11.15
N THR A 139 -5.12 8.05 11.51
CA THR A 139 -4.97 9.20 12.42
C THR A 139 -4.57 10.44 11.64
N LYS A 140 -5.35 11.52 11.77
CA LYS A 140 -5.03 12.83 11.17
C LYS A 140 -4.02 13.58 12.05
N HIS A 141 -3.14 14.35 11.43
CA HIS A 141 -2.18 15.22 12.11
C HIS A 141 -2.52 16.68 11.89
N SER A 142 -2.31 17.53 12.89
CA SER A 142 -2.52 18.99 12.78
C SER A 142 -1.53 19.64 11.81
#